data_AF-A0A966WCH8-F1
#
_entry.id   AF-A0A966WCH8-F1
#
_cell.length_a   1.000
_cell.length_b   1.000
_cell.length_c   1.000
_cell.angle_alpha   90.00
_cell.angle_beta   90.00
_cell.angle_gamma   90.00
#
_symmetry.space_group_name_H-M   'P 1'
#
loop_
_entity.id
_entity.type
_entity.pdbx_description
1 polymer ?
#
loop_
_entity_poly.entity_id
_entity_poly.type
_entity_poly.pdbx_seq_one_letter_code
_entity_poly.pdbx_strand_id
1 'polypeptide(L)'
;MLLPLFLKTIRDHTRGIAGWVTGILALIAVQLSVYPTVRDTTSRVTDFADSFPEAFKKIFRMDEYGTPVGYLSTELFSATLPLIFIAVGVTWGARVATDEIEAGTADILFSLPISRRRFLITRIAAKVGVLALLGLVLWFALVLGAPVADLSVSVGRVAAASFSTMLTGLTFGSVGVLVGAWSGRRSMSLGISLTDKSKPIAPEFRSMKSSPRVRQ
;
A
#
# COMPACT_ATOMS: atom_id res chain seq x y z
N MET A 1 23.24 4.27 11.98
CA MET A 1 22.67 2.90 11.81
C MET A 1 21.20 2.85 11.37
N LEU A 2 20.50 3.95 11.08
CA LEU A 2 19.10 3.93 10.61
C LEU A 2 18.98 3.80 9.07
N LEU A 3 19.89 4.44 8.33
CA LEU A 3 19.91 4.42 6.86
C LEU A 3 19.97 3.02 6.23
N PRO A 4 20.81 2.08 6.72
CA PRO A 4 20.91 0.75 6.12
C PRO A 4 19.60 -0.04 6.23
N LEU A 5 18.88 0.12 7.34
CA LEU A 5 17.59 -0.54 7.57
C LEU A 5 16.51 0.05 6.67
N PHE A 6 16.50 1.37 6.50
CA PHE A 6 15.60 2.07 5.59
C PHE A 6 15.83 1.66 4.14
N LEU A 7 17.08 1.69 3.67
CA LEU A 7 17.46 1.30 2.31
C LEU A 7 17.18 -0.18 2.04
N LYS A 8 17.44 -1.06 3.02
CA LYS A 8 17.08 -2.48 2.92
C LYS A 8 15.56 -2.64 2.78
N THR A 9 14.77 -1.98 3.62
CA THR A 9 13.31 -2.03 3.54
C THR A 9 12.81 -1.58 2.17
N ILE A 10 13.34 -0.48 1.63
CA ILE A 10 12.96 -0.03 0.28
C ILE A 10 13.38 -1.07 -0.75
N ARG A 11 14.62 -1.58 -0.69
CA ARG A 11 15.16 -2.56 -1.64
C ARG A 11 14.31 -3.82 -1.70
N ASP A 12 13.92 -4.35 -0.56
CA ASP A 12 13.14 -5.58 -0.45
C ASP A 12 11.72 -5.42 -1.03
N HIS A 13 11.20 -4.18 -1.09
CA HIS A 13 9.89 -3.88 -1.66
C HIS A 13 9.93 -3.23 -3.05
N THR A 14 11.09 -3.07 -3.68
CA THR A 14 11.26 -2.40 -4.98
C THR A 14 10.34 -2.94 -6.07
N ARG A 15 10.17 -4.26 -6.18
CA ARG A 15 9.27 -4.88 -7.16
C ARG A 15 7.80 -4.49 -6.95
N GLY A 16 7.36 -4.45 -5.69
CA GLY A 16 6.03 -4.01 -5.34
C GLY A 16 5.83 -2.52 -5.61
N ILE A 17 6.82 -1.70 -5.25
CA ILE A 17 6.81 -0.25 -5.53
C ILE A 17 6.75 -0.01 -7.04
N ALA A 18 7.58 -0.71 -7.82
CA ALA A 18 7.56 -0.63 -9.28
C ALA A 18 6.18 -1.02 -9.85
N GLY A 19 5.57 -2.10 -9.36
CA GLY A 19 4.22 -2.49 -9.76
C GLY A 19 3.17 -1.39 -9.51
N TRP A 20 3.21 -0.74 -8.33
CA TRP A 20 2.31 0.36 -8.02
C TRP A 20 2.58 1.62 -8.85
N VAL A 21 3.86 1.97 -9.05
CA VAL A 21 4.27 3.08 -9.91
C VAL A 21 3.77 2.85 -11.34
N THR A 22 4.04 1.67 -11.91
CA THR A 22 3.58 1.31 -13.25
C THR A 22 2.07 1.31 -13.35
N GLY A 23 1.35 0.80 -12.34
CA GLY A 23 -0.12 0.81 -12.31
C GLY A 23 -0.70 2.23 -12.30
N ILE A 24 -0.15 3.12 -11.48
CA ILE A 24 -0.57 4.53 -11.43
C ILE A 24 -0.28 5.23 -12.76
N LEU A 25 0.92 5.04 -13.32
CA LEU A 25 1.28 5.62 -14.61
C LEU A 25 0.39 5.12 -15.75
N ALA A 26 0.11 3.82 -15.79
CA ALA A 26 -0.77 3.22 -16.79
C ALA A 26 -2.19 3.76 -16.66
N LEU A 27 -2.73 3.86 -15.43
CA LEU A 27 -4.04 4.44 -15.18
C LEU A 27 -4.12 5.88 -15.68
N ILE A 28 -3.13 6.72 -15.34
CA ILE A 28 -3.09 8.11 -15.78
C ILE A 28 -2.99 8.18 -17.31
N ALA A 29 -2.13 7.38 -17.93
CA ALA A 29 -1.98 7.35 -19.38
C ALA A 29 -3.29 6.98 -20.10
N VAL A 30 -4.03 6.00 -19.58
CA VAL A 30 -5.35 5.62 -20.11
C VAL A 30 -6.33 6.80 -19.99
N GLN A 31 -6.43 7.43 -18.82
CA GLN A 31 -7.37 8.55 -18.62
C GLN A 31 -7.03 9.76 -19.49
N LEU A 32 -5.74 10.07 -19.65
CA LEU A 32 -5.29 11.14 -20.54
C LEU A 32 -5.55 10.81 -22.01
N SER A 33 -5.44 9.55 -22.42
CA SER A 33 -5.76 9.12 -23.78
C SER A 33 -7.26 9.15 -24.08
N VAL A 34 -8.10 8.93 -23.08
CA VAL A 34 -9.56 8.96 -23.23
C VAL A 34 -10.10 10.39 -23.26
N TYR A 35 -9.43 11.32 -22.57
CA TYR A 35 -9.89 12.71 -22.44
C TYR A 35 -10.23 13.43 -23.76
N PRO A 36 -9.42 13.39 -24.84
CA PRO A 36 -9.77 14.03 -26.10
C PRO A 36 -11.09 13.52 -26.69
N THR A 37 -11.33 12.21 -26.59
CA THR A 37 -12.57 11.59 -27.07
C THR A 37 -13.78 12.12 -26.32
N VAL A 38 -13.66 12.27 -25.00
CA VAL A 38 -14.72 12.84 -24.13
C VAL A 38 -14.93 14.32 -24.42
N ARG A 39 -13.85 15.10 -24.57
CA ARG A 39 -13.91 16.53 -24.94
C ARG A 39 -14.65 16.75 -26.25
N ASP A 40 -14.31 15.98 -27.29
CA ASP A 40 -14.90 16.13 -28.62
C ASP A 40 -16.38 15.72 -28.65
N THR A 41 -16.75 14.69 -27.87
CA THR A 41 -18.15 14.28 -27.72
C THR A 41 -18.97 15.18 -26.80
N THR A 42 -18.33 15.96 -25.92
CA THR A 42 -19.04 16.87 -25.00
C THR A 42 -19.93 17.86 -25.76
N SER A 43 -19.51 18.34 -26.93
CA SER A 43 -20.34 19.23 -27.78
C SER A 43 -21.70 18.64 -28.19
N ARG A 44 -21.80 17.32 -28.34
CA ARG A 44 -23.07 16.61 -28.61
C ARG A 44 -23.83 16.31 -27.33
N VAL A 45 -23.11 16.18 -26.21
CA VAL A 45 -23.69 15.93 -24.89
C VAL A 45 -24.24 17.22 -24.29
N THR A 46 -23.71 18.40 -24.59
CA THR A 46 -24.24 19.70 -24.12
C THR A 46 -25.64 19.96 -24.66
N ASP A 47 -25.89 19.67 -25.94
CA ASP A 47 -27.23 19.82 -26.54
C ASP A 47 -28.26 18.88 -25.86
N PHE A 48 -27.82 17.69 -25.47
CA PHE A 48 -28.63 16.73 -24.72
C PHE A 48 -28.76 17.11 -23.24
N ALA A 49 -27.70 17.66 -22.64
CA ALA A 49 -27.67 18.14 -21.26
C ALA A 49 -28.60 19.34 -21.08
N ASP A 50 -28.72 20.21 -22.09
CA ASP A 50 -29.65 21.34 -22.08
C ASP A 50 -31.12 20.95 -22.01
N SER A 51 -31.45 19.69 -22.35
CA SER A 51 -32.79 19.13 -22.13
C SER A 51 -33.07 18.71 -20.69
N PHE A 52 -32.05 18.65 -19.82
CA PHE A 52 -32.21 18.30 -18.40
C PHE A 52 -32.50 19.54 -17.53
N PRO A 53 -33.31 19.38 -16.47
CA PRO A 53 -33.53 20.45 -15.49
C PRO A 53 -32.23 20.88 -14.80
N GLU A 54 -32.12 22.17 -14.47
CA GLU A 54 -30.95 22.79 -13.80
C GLU A 54 -30.50 22.05 -12.53
N ALA A 55 -31.44 21.49 -11.77
CA ALA A 55 -31.13 20.69 -10.58
C ALA A 55 -30.28 19.44 -10.92
N PHE A 56 -30.56 18.78 -12.05
CA PHE A 56 -29.82 17.60 -12.48
C PHE A 56 -28.46 17.96 -13.05
N LYS A 57 -28.35 19.02 -13.86
CA LYS A 57 -27.05 19.52 -14.38
C LYS A 57 -26.08 19.82 -13.24
N LYS A 58 -26.58 20.47 -12.19
CA LYS A 58 -25.78 20.85 -11.01
C LYS A 58 -25.39 19.67 -10.12
N ILE A 59 -26.28 18.69 -9.94
CA ILE A 59 -25.97 17.46 -9.19
C ILE A 59 -24.89 16.64 -9.89
N PHE A 60 -24.95 16.52 -11.22
CA PHE A 60 -24.01 15.74 -12.01
C PHE A 60 -22.80 16.53 -12.53
N ARG A 61 -22.72 17.85 -12.25
CA ARG A 61 -21.66 18.77 -12.73
C ARG A 61 -21.42 18.65 -14.25
N MET A 62 -22.50 18.49 -15.02
CA MET A 62 -22.42 18.24 -16.47
C MET A 62 -21.67 19.36 -17.20
N ASP A 63 -21.82 20.60 -16.73
CA ASP A 63 -21.20 21.81 -17.26
C ASP A 63 -19.66 21.78 -17.13
N GLU A 64 -19.15 21.08 -16.11
CA GLU A 64 -17.72 20.98 -15.81
C GLU A 64 -17.08 19.71 -16.39
N TYR A 65 -17.89 18.72 -16.81
CA TYR A 65 -17.41 17.37 -17.17
C TYR A 65 -16.55 17.36 -18.45
N GLY A 66 -16.84 18.24 -19.42
CA GLY A 66 -15.98 18.41 -20.60
C GLY A 66 -14.72 19.23 -20.35
N THR A 67 -14.62 19.91 -19.21
CA THR A 67 -13.45 20.72 -18.88
C THR A 67 -12.30 19.83 -18.39
N PRO A 68 -11.04 20.19 -18.69
CA PRO A 68 -9.86 19.48 -18.21
C PRO A 68 -9.87 19.21 -16.70
N VAL A 69 -10.24 20.23 -15.92
CA VAL A 69 -10.20 20.21 -14.47
C VAL A 69 -11.35 19.39 -13.90
N GLY A 70 -12.56 19.52 -14.46
CA GLY A 70 -13.73 18.78 -14.00
C GLY A 70 -13.63 17.29 -14.31
N TYR A 71 -13.11 16.91 -15.48
CA TYR A 71 -12.87 15.51 -15.84
C TYR A 71 -11.89 14.84 -14.87
N LEU A 72 -10.69 15.41 -14.69
CA LEU A 72 -9.69 14.82 -13.78
C LEU A 72 -10.17 14.81 -12.32
N SER A 73 -10.86 15.86 -11.87
CA SER A 73 -11.37 15.91 -10.49
C SER A 73 -12.42 14.84 -10.23
N THR A 74 -13.27 14.56 -11.23
CA THR A 74 -14.36 13.58 -11.11
C THR A 74 -13.84 12.16 -11.27
N GLU A 75 -13.08 11.89 -12.33
CA GLU A 75 -12.66 10.53 -12.68
C GLU A 75 -11.50 10.02 -11.80
N LEU A 76 -10.49 10.86 -11.57
CA LEU A 76 -9.29 10.45 -10.85
C LEU A 76 -9.39 10.76 -9.36
N PHE A 77 -9.78 11.99 -9.00
CA PHE A 77 -9.69 12.45 -7.61
C PHE A 77 -10.94 12.26 -6.77
N SER A 78 -12.10 11.91 -7.36
CA SER A 78 -13.33 11.70 -6.60
C SER A 78 -13.29 10.44 -5.74
N ALA A 79 -12.91 9.31 -6.36
CA ALA A 79 -12.88 8.01 -5.68
C ALA A 79 -11.69 7.15 -6.12
N THR A 80 -11.36 7.12 -7.41
CA THR A 80 -10.39 6.18 -7.98
C THR A 80 -9.02 6.25 -7.30
N LEU A 81 -8.35 7.40 -7.34
CA LEU A 81 -7.04 7.57 -6.71
C LEU A 81 -7.11 7.49 -5.17
N PRO A 82 -8.07 8.13 -4.48
CA PRO A 82 -8.22 7.95 -3.04
C PRO A 82 -8.35 6.48 -2.62
N LEU A 83 -9.18 5.69 -3.31
CA LEU A 83 -9.36 4.26 -3.01
C LEU A 83 -8.10 3.44 -3.24
N ILE A 84 -7.38 3.72 -4.34
CA ILE A 84 -6.08 3.09 -4.61
C ILE A 84 -5.09 3.40 -3.49
N PHE A 85 -4.97 4.67 -3.09
CA PHE A 85 -4.04 5.06 -2.02
C PHE A 85 -4.45 4.51 -0.65
N ILE A 86 -5.75 4.38 -0.37
CA ILE A 86 -6.27 3.67 0.80
C ILE A 86 -5.81 2.21 0.76
N ALA A 87 -6.03 1.50 -0.35
CA ALA A 87 -5.66 0.09 -0.48
C ALA A 87 -4.15 -0.13 -0.29
N VAL A 88 -3.32 0.72 -0.91
CA VAL A 88 -1.86 0.74 -0.73
C VAL A 88 -1.51 0.97 0.74
N GLY A 89 -2.06 2.02 1.32
CA GLY A 89 -1.80 2.43 2.69
C GLY A 89 -2.12 1.32 3.69
N VAL A 90 -3.33 0.76 3.63
CA VAL A 90 -3.79 -0.31 4.53
C VAL A 90 -2.92 -1.56 4.37
N THR A 91 -2.67 -2.00 3.14
CA THR A 91 -1.91 -3.22 2.87
C THR A 91 -0.49 -3.11 3.40
N TRP A 92 0.17 -1.97 3.17
CA TRP A 92 1.52 -1.74 3.66
C TRP A 92 1.57 -1.48 5.16
N GLY A 93 0.57 -0.80 5.71
CA GLY A 93 0.42 -0.59 7.14
C GLY A 93 0.31 -1.92 7.89
N ALA A 94 -0.57 -2.81 7.43
CA ALA A 94 -0.77 -4.14 8.02
C ALA A 94 0.52 -4.98 8.05
N ARG A 95 1.36 -4.81 7.03
CA ARG A 95 2.61 -5.55 6.85
C ARG A 95 3.80 -5.04 7.69
N VAL A 96 3.70 -3.84 8.28
CA VAL A 96 4.79 -3.24 9.07
C VAL A 96 5.32 -4.19 10.15
N ALA A 97 4.44 -4.95 10.80
CA ALA A 97 4.81 -5.88 11.88
C ALA A 97 4.92 -7.35 11.42
N THR A 98 4.36 -7.73 10.27
CA THR A 98 4.29 -9.14 9.85
C THR A 98 5.35 -9.54 8.82
N ASP A 99 5.94 -8.59 8.07
CA ASP A 99 6.90 -8.94 7.00
C ASP A 99 8.08 -9.80 7.50
N GLU A 100 8.64 -9.51 8.69
CA GLU A 100 9.77 -10.28 9.23
C GLU A 100 9.35 -11.68 9.74
N ILE A 101 8.08 -11.83 10.12
CA ILE A 101 7.52 -13.12 10.54
C ILE A 101 7.31 -13.98 9.30
N GLU A 102 6.74 -13.42 8.24
CA GLU A 102 6.54 -14.10 6.96
C GLU A 102 7.87 -14.44 6.27
N ALA A 103 8.88 -13.58 6.42
CA ALA A 103 10.22 -13.82 5.88
C ALA A 103 11.06 -14.79 6.74
N GLY A 104 10.58 -15.21 7.91
CA GLY A 104 11.32 -16.09 8.83
C GLY A 104 12.57 -15.47 9.45
N THR A 105 12.71 -14.14 9.38
CA THR A 105 13.89 -13.39 9.86
C THR A 105 13.68 -12.78 11.25
N ALA A 106 12.47 -12.87 11.80
CA ALA A 106 12.12 -12.28 13.09
C ALA A 106 13.02 -12.74 14.24
N ASP A 107 13.34 -14.04 14.34
CA ASP A 107 14.15 -14.59 15.44
C ASP A 107 15.60 -14.06 15.39
N ILE A 108 16.17 -13.96 14.18
CA ILE A 108 17.50 -13.39 13.98
C ILE A 108 17.49 -11.90 14.32
N LEU A 109 16.47 -11.16 13.88
CA LEU A 109 16.39 -9.72 14.09
C LEU A 109 16.18 -9.34 15.56
N PHE A 110 15.43 -10.16 16.31
CA PHE A 110 15.21 -9.95 17.74
C PHE A 110 16.33 -10.49 18.64
N SER A 111 17.22 -11.34 18.11
CA SER A 111 18.46 -11.72 18.81
C SER A 111 19.47 -10.56 18.86
N LEU A 112 19.36 -9.60 17.93
CA LEU A 112 20.16 -8.38 17.93
C LEU A 112 19.60 -7.39 18.98
N PRO A 113 20.45 -6.61 19.68
CA PRO A 113 20.04 -5.64 20.69
C PRO A 113 19.45 -4.37 20.07
N ILE A 114 18.38 -4.51 19.29
CA ILE A 114 17.69 -3.43 18.60
C ILE A 114 16.44 -3.06 19.41
N SER A 115 16.26 -1.78 19.73
CA SER A 115 15.06 -1.33 20.43
C SER A 115 13.81 -1.45 19.54
N ARG A 116 12.79 -2.18 20.02
CA ARG A 116 11.54 -2.45 19.29
C ARG A 116 10.86 -1.19 18.75
N ARG A 117 10.92 -0.08 19.51
CA ARG A 117 10.37 1.23 19.10
C ARG A 117 11.10 1.80 17.88
N ARG A 118 12.43 1.75 17.88
CA ARG A 118 13.25 2.28 16.79
C ARG A 118 13.05 1.50 15.51
N PHE A 119 12.90 0.17 15.61
CA PHE A 119 12.56 -0.69 14.49
C PHE A 119 11.22 -0.31 13.85
N LEU A 120 10.16 -0.21 14.66
CA LEU A 120 8.83 0.17 14.17
C LEU A 120 8.81 1.56 13.54
N ILE A 121 9.41 2.57 14.18
CA ILE A 121 9.46 3.94 13.64
C ILE A 121 10.17 3.97 12.30
N THR A 122 11.28 3.25 12.16
CA THR A 122 12.05 3.23 10.89
C THR A 122 11.25 2.59 9.76
N ARG A 123 10.50 1.51 10.06
CA ARG A 123 9.62 0.86 9.07
C ARG A 123 8.45 1.74 8.67
N ILE A 124 7.78 2.37 9.64
CA ILE A 124 6.70 3.31 9.35
C ILE A 124 7.24 4.45 8.48
N ALA A 125 8.37 5.04 8.84
CA ALA A 125 9.02 6.10 8.05
C ALA A 125 9.35 5.64 6.62
N ALA A 126 9.80 4.39 6.44
CA ALA A 126 10.01 3.82 5.11
C ALA A 126 8.71 3.74 4.30
N LYS A 127 7.61 3.19 4.86
CA LYS A 127 6.33 3.10 4.15
C LYS A 127 5.72 4.48 3.86
N VAL A 128 5.87 5.45 4.77
CA VAL A 128 5.47 6.84 4.54
C VAL A 128 6.27 7.45 3.38
N GLY A 129 7.59 7.21 3.34
CA GLY A 129 8.44 7.67 2.23
C GLY A 129 8.01 7.09 0.88
N VAL A 130 7.57 5.83 0.85
CA VAL A 130 7.05 5.22 -0.38
C VAL A 130 5.69 5.82 -0.78
N LEU A 131 4.77 6.05 0.17
CA LEU A 131 3.51 6.76 -0.10
C LEU A 131 3.77 8.18 -0.66
N ALA A 132 4.76 8.87 -0.11
CA ALA A 132 5.20 10.17 -0.63
C ALA A 132 5.76 10.08 -2.04
N LEU A 133 6.58 9.06 -2.33
CA LEU A 133 7.06 8.80 -3.68
C LEU A 133 5.91 8.55 -4.66
N LEU A 134 4.91 7.75 -4.29
CA LEU A 134 3.74 7.50 -5.14
C LEU A 134 2.92 8.78 -5.39
N GLY A 135 2.73 9.61 -4.36
CA GLY A 135 2.09 10.92 -4.50
C GLY A 135 2.85 11.86 -5.44
N LEU A 136 4.18 11.86 -5.36
CA LEU A 136 5.04 12.62 -6.28
C LEU A 136 4.95 12.08 -7.71
N VAL A 137 5.01 10.77 -7.90
CA VAL A 137 4.86 10.13 -9.21
C VAL A 137 3.52 10.50 -9.84
N LEU A 138 2.43 10.42 -9.07
CA LEU A 138 1.09 10.83 -9.49
C LEU A 138 1.09 12.30 -9.95
N TRP A 139 1.63 13.20 -9.13
CA TRP A 139 1.70 14.63 -9.46
C TRP A 139 2.52 14.89 -10.73
N PHE A 140 3.73 14.31 -10.83
CA PHE A 140 4.59 14.45 -12.01
C PHE A 140 3.93 13.88 -13.27
N ALA A 141 3.32 12.72 -13.18
CA ALA A 141 2.65 12.09 -14.31
C ALA A 141 1.50 12.95 -14.85
N LEU A 142 0.72 13.57 -13.97
CA LEU A 142 -0.34 14.49 -14.39
C LEU A 142 0.20 15.81 -14.94
N VAL A 143 1.24 16.39 -14.34
CA VAL A 143 1.85 17.64 -14.83
C VAL A 143 2.51 17.45 -16.19
N LEU A 144 3.21 16.33 -16.39
CA LEU A 144 3.88 16.02 -17.67
C LEU A 144 2.91 15.50 -18.73
N GLY A 145 1.85 14.81 -18.32
CA GLY A 145 0.83 14.27 -19.23
C GLY A 145 -0.22 15.30 -19.65
N ALA A 146 -0.49 16.32 -18.83
CA ALA A 146 -1.50 17.34 -19.14
C ALA A 146 -1.26 18.08 -20.48
N PRO A 147 -0.03 18.53 -20.82
CA PRO A 147 0.23 19.14 -22.13
C PRO A 147 -0.01 18.19 -23.31
N VAL A 148 0.27 16.90 -23.15
CA VAL A 148 0.11 15.89 -24.22
C VAL A 148 -1.36 15.70 -24.60
N ALA A 149 -2.26 15.86 -23.64
CA ALA A 149 -3.71 15.75 -23.83
C ALA A 149 -4.41 17.11 -23.94
N ASP A 150 -3.67 18.20 -24.19
CA ASP A 150 -4.18 19.58 -24.34
C ASP A 150 -5.05 20.05 -23.15
N LEU A 151 -4.66 19.60 -21.94
CA LEU A 151 -5.34 19.93 -20.69
C LEU A 151 -4.70 21.16 -20.04
N SER A 152 -5.46 22.26 -19.93
CA SER A 152 -5.06 23.45 -19.18
C SER A 152 -5.33 23.27 -17.68
N VAL A 153 -4.40 22.64 -16.96
CA VAL A 153 -4.54 22.36 -15.52
C VAL A 153 -3.58 23.20 -14.69
N SER A 154 -4.09 23.81 -13.62
CA SER A 154 -3.25 24.50 -12.64
C SER A 154 -2.38 23.50 -11.85
N VAL A 155 -1.05 23.61 -12.00
CA VAL A 155 -0.07 22.78 -11.30
C VAL A 155 -0.29 22.76 -9.78
N GLY A 156 -0.67 23.91 -9.20
CA GLY A 156 -0.95 24.04 -7.77
C GLY A 156 -2.19 23.26 -7.32
N ARG A 157 -3.24 23.20 -8.16
CA ARG A 157 -4.44 22.40 -7.84
C ARG A 157 -4.16 20.91 -7.92
N VAL A 158 -3.38 20.47 -8.92
CA VAL A 158 -2.96 19.05 -9.03
C VAL A 158 -2.08 18.66 -7.85
N ALA A 159 -1.19 19.56 -7.41
CA ALA A 159 -0.36 19.33 -6.23
C ALA A 159 -1.23 19.16 -4.97
N ALA A 160 -2.19 20.06 -4.75
CA ALA A 160 -3.11 19.98 -3.61
C ALA A 160 -3.95 18.69 -3.63
N ALA A 161 -4.46 18.29 -4.80
CA ALA A 161 -5.24 17.06 -4.97
C ALA A 161 -4.41 15.78 -4.80
N SER A 162 -3.16 15.77 -5.29
CA SER A 162 -2.24 14.65 -5.09
C SER A 162 -1.85 14.52 -3.62
N PHE A 163 -1.63 15.66 -2.95
CA PHE A 163 -1.31 15.70 -1.53
C PHE A 163 -2.48 15.24 -0.65
N SER A 164 -3.71 15.67 -0.94
CA SER A 164 -4.90 15.20 -0.20
C SER A 164 -5.10 13.68 -0.38
N THR A 165 -4.92 13.17 -1.60
CA THR A 165 -4.98 11.73 -1.90
C THR A 165 -3.93 10.94 -1.11
N MET A 166 -2.70 11.44 -1.07
CA MET A 166 -1.62 10.85 -0.28
C MET A 166 -1.95 10.83 1.22
N LEU A 167 -2.56 11.90 1.73
CA LEU A 167 -2.95 12.02 3.13
C LEU A 167 -4.05 11.02 3.51
N THR A 168 -5.00 10.75 2.60
CA THR A 168 -6.00 9.70 2.78
C THR A 168 -5.32 8.34 2.90
N GLY A 169 -4.39 8.02 1.99
CA GLY A 169 -3.60 6.78 2.07
C GLY A 169 -2.83 6.63 3.38
N LEU A 170 -2.24 7.73 3.89
CA LEU A 170 -1.55 7.75 5.17
C LEU A 170 -2.50 7.49 6.35
N THR A 171 -3.67 8.12 6.33
CA THR A 171 -4.68 8.01 7.39
C THR A 171 -5.14 6.55 7.53
N PHE A 172 -5.54 5.92 6.43
CA PHE A 172 -5.94 4.52 6.43
C PHE A 172 -4.75 3.57 6.62
N GLY A 173 -3.55 3.95 6.18
CA GLY A 173 -2.33 3.21 6.47
C GLY A 173 -2.02 3.14 7.96
N SER A 174 -2.31 4.19 8.74
CA SER A 174 -2.17 4.15 10.20
C SER A 174 -3.09 3.10 10.84
N VAL A 175 -4.32 2.95 10.34
CA VAL A 175 -5.24 1.89 10.75
C VAL A 175 -4.67 0.52 10.39
N GLY A 176 -4.12 0.38 9.19
CA GLY A 176 -3.38 -0.82 8.78
C GLY A 176 -2.26 -1.16 9.76
N VAL A 177 -1.44 -0.19 10.16
CA VAL A 177 -0.36 -0.39 11.15
C VAL A 177 -0.92 -0.87 12.50
N LEU A 178 -2.00 -0.28 12.98
CA LEU A 178 -2.64 -0.69 14.24
C LEU A 178 -3.13 -2.14 14.15
N VAL A 179 -3.82 -2.50 13.07
CA VAL A 179 -4.33 -3.85 12.83
C VAL A 179 -3.17 -4.86 12.70
N GLY A 180 -2.14 -4.51 11.92
CA GLY A 180 -0.95 -5.34 11.73
C GLY A 180 -0.18 -5.57 13.03
N ALA A 181 0.00 -4.52 13.84
CA ALA A 181 0.65 -4.60 15.13
C ALA A 181 -0.16 -5.44 16.14
N TRP A 182 -1.50 -5.38 16.07
CA TRP A 182 -2.36 -6.19 16.92
C TRP A 182 -2.34 -7.68 16.52
N SER A 183 -2.46 -7.98 15.23
CA SER A 183 -2.41 -9.34 14.70
C SER A 183 -1.01 -9.98 14.83
N GLY A 184 0.06 -9.20 14.67
CA GLY A 184 1.44 -9.66 14.87
C GLY A 184 1.73 -10.16 16.29
N ARG A 185 1.04 -9.62 17.31
CA ARG A 185 1.13 -10.15 18.69
C ARG A 185 0.49 -11.54 18.82
N ARG A 186 -0.59 -11.81 18.08
CA ARG A 186 -1.27 -13.12 18.07
C ARG A 186 -0.46 -14.18 17.31
N SER A 187 0.19 -13.80 16.21
CA SER A 187 1.09 -14.72 15.49
C SER A 187 2.36 -15.03 16.28
N MET A 188 2.91 -14.06 17.03
CA MET A 188 3.99 -14.31 17.99
C MET A 188 3.60 -15.32 19.07
N SER A 189 2.38 -15.28 19.61
CA SER A 189 1.93 -16.30 20.58
C SER A 189 1.80 -17.70 19.96
N LEU A 190 1.36 -17.80 18.70
CA LEU A 190 1.27 -19.07 17.97
C LEU A 190 2.66 -19.67 17.69
N GLY A 191 3.65 -18.84 17.33
CA GLY A 191 5.03 -19.30 17.13
C GLY A 191 5.70 -19.84 18.40
N ILE A 192 5.41 -19.25 19.56
CA ILE A 192 5.87 -19.75 20.86
C ILE A 192 5.17 -21.07 21.20
N SER A 193 3.85 -21.19 20.94
CA SER A 193 3.11 -22.43 21.20
C SER A 193 3.54 -23.61 20.31
N LEU A 194 4.04 -23.37 19.11
CA LEU A 194 4.58 -24.44 18.25
C LEU A 194 5.98 -24.91 18.68
N THR A 195 6.70 -24.11 19.47
CA THR A 195 8.03 -24.44 19.99
C THR A 195 7.97 -25.21 21.32
N ASP A 196 6.81 -25.30 21.97
CA ASP A 196 6.59 -26.16 23.15
C ASP A 196 6.38 -27.64 22.73
N LYS A 197 7.43 -28.24 22.15
CA LYS A 197 7.52 -29.67 21.87
C LYS A 197 8.71 -30.32 22.58
N SER A 198 9.09 -29.82 23.76
CA SER A 198 10.05 -30.49 24.65
C SER A 198 9.34 -31.45 25.61
N LYS A 199 8.59 -32.43 25.08
CA LYS A 199 8.39 -33.68 25.82
C LYS A 199 9.65 -34.54 25.60
N PRO A 200 10.51 -34.75 26.61
CA PRO A 200 11.66 -35.63 26.45
C PRO A 200 11.16 -37.06 26.24
N ILE A 201 11.47 -37.64 25.09
CA ILE A 201 11.39 -39.09 24.87
C ILE A 201 12.50 -39.68 25.74
N ALA A 202 12.15 -40.14 26.93
CA ALA A 202 13.08 -40.89 27.78
C ALA A 202 13.42 -42.21 27.08
N PRO A 203 14.71 -42.56 26.91
CA PRO A 203 15.06 -43.93 26.53
C PRO A 203 14.79 -44.83 27.74
N GLU A 204 13.82 -45.73 27.61
CA GLU A 204 13.67 -46.87 28.52
C GLU A 204 14.95 -47.72 28.47
N PHE A 205 15.86 -47.48 29.41
CA PHE A 205 16.93 -48.41 29.75
C PHE A 205 16.28 -49.64 30.38
N ARG A 206 15.85 -50.57 29.54
CA ARG A 206 15.42 -51.90 29.97
C ARG A 206 16.65 -52.67 30.42
N SER A 207 16.87 -52.61 31.73
CA SER A 207 17.55 -53.62 32.54
C SER A 207 17.27 -55.02 31.99
N MET A 208 18.26 -55.61 31.31
CA MET A 208 18.29 -57.05 31.05
C MET A 208 19.49 -57.62 31.79
N LYS A 209 19.17 -57.86 33.07
CA LYS A 209 19.89 -58.61 34.08
C LYS A 209 20.60 -59.82 33.47
N SER A 210 21.92 -59.86 33.65
CA SER A 210 22.75 -61.05 33.56
C SER A 210 22.16 -62.19 34.41
N SER A 211 22.05 -63.39 33.83
CA SER A 211 22.06 -64.64 34.59
C SER A 211 22.93 -65.67 33.88
N PRO A 212 24.05 -66.09 34.48
CA PRO A 212 24.80 -67.28 34.09
C PRO A 212 24.35 -68.49 34.93
N ARG A 213 24.14 -69.65 34.31
CA ARG A 213 24.01 -71.05 34.84
C ARG A 213 23.16 -71.84 33.83
N VAL A 214 23.40 -73.09 33.42
CA VAL A 214 24.23 -74.21 33.87
C VAL A 214 24.28 -75.24 32.71
N ARG A 215 25.38 -76.00 32.65
CA ARG A 215 25.65 -77.23 31.89
C ARG A 215 24.42 -78.07 31.52
N GLN A 216 24.41 -78.63 30.31
CA GLN A 216 24.86 -80.01 30.02
C GLN A 216 25.27 -80.13 28.54
#